data_AF-A0A1E5W5Y4-F1
#
_entry.id   AF-A0A1E5W5Y4-F1
#
_cell.length_a   1.000
_cell.length_b   1.000
_cell.length_c   1.000
_cell.angle_alpha   90.00
_cell.angle_beta   90.00
_cell.angle_gamma   90.00
#
_symmetry.space_group_name_H-M   'P 1'
#
loop_
_entity.id
_entity.type
_entity.pdbx_description
1 polymer ?
#
loop_
_entity_poly.entity_id
_entity_poly.type
_entity_poly.pdbx_seq_one_letter_code
_entity_poly.pdbx_strand_id
1 'polypeptide(L)'
;MQSCHRYCKHILFDDNDGTFFAGRIGLGYGLKINKHVLVHITYKEKNLETRYYELQCKMRYVNHEQWRPLDPPARPIAATTPTFINGKIYWMVEPNLGPVSATCEIVALDVRTQEFEVLQGPQCSHDTGHMTILQLQGTLCVACSDQSVNTIDVWMMKDCGLRLMEYHIELEKFLPDYLSENTTPLAVDPNDGRILLNAGWSLG
;
A
#
# COMPACT_ATOMS: atom_id res chain seq x y z
N MET A 1 25.22 -3.29 -32.25
CA MET A 1 24.59 -2.77 -31.01
C MET A 1 23.22 -2.23 -31.36
N GLN A 2 22.15 -2.96 -31.03
CA GLN A 2 20.77 -2.50 -31.21
C GLN A 2 20.41 -1.55 -30.07
N SER A 3 20.10 -0.30 -30.43
CA SER A 3 19.59 0.72 -29.51
C SER A 3 18.20 0.32 -29.02
N CYS A 4 18.08 0.00 -27.73
CA CYS A 4 16.80 -0.22 -27.07
C CYS A 4 16.10 1.14 -26.93
N HIS A 5 15.26 1.49 -27.91
CA HIS A 5 14.37 2.65 -27.81
C HIS A 5 13.33 2.34 -26.73
N ARG A 6 13.61 2.78 -25.51
CA ARG A 6 12.68 2.70 -24.38
C ARG A 6 11.54 3.70 -24.63
N TYR A 7 10.44 3.24 -25.22
CA TYR A 7 9.23 4.02 -25.38
C TYR A 7 8.66 4.33 -23.99
N CYS A 8 8.86 5.56 -23.50
CA CYS A 8 8.27 6.05 -22.27
C CYS A 8 6.97 6.79 -22.61
N LYS A 9 5.83 6.19 -22.29
CA LYS A 9 4.53 6.86 -22.43
C LYS A 9 4.16 7.50 -21.10
N HIS A 10 4.08 8.82 -21.06
CA HIS A 10 3.61 9.54 -19.89
C HIS A 10 2.12 9.28 -19.67
N ILE A 11 1.77 8.89 -18.45
CA ILE A 11 0.40 8.73 -18.00
C ILE A 11 0.08 9.98 -17.20
N LEU A 12 -0.84 10.80 -17.72
CA LEU A 12 -1.29 12.00 -17.02
C LEU A 12 -2.44 11.62 -16.09
N PHE A 13 -2.36 12.12 -14.85
CA PHE A 13 -3.40 12.00 -13.84
C PHE A 13 -3.91 13.41 -13.54
N ASP A 14 -5.22 13.57 -13.58
CA ASP A 14 -5.90 14.83 -13.30
C ASP A 14 -6.39 14.78 -11.84
N ASP A 15 -5.49 15.09 -10.91
CA ASP A 15 -5.74 15.07 -9.47
C ASP A 15 -6.27 16.43 -9.02
N ASN A 16 -7.54 16.47 -8.68
CA ASN A 16 -8.24 17.70 -8.29
C ASN A 16 -7.85 18.20 -6.89
N ASP A 17 -7.07 17.43 -6.11
CA ASP A 17 -6.67 17.78 -4.74
C ASP A 17 -5.27 18.41 -4.64
N GLY A 18 -4.61 18.65 -5.77
CA GLY A 18 -3.28 19.29 -5.82
C GLY A 18 -2.13 18.46 -5.25
N THR A 19 -2.38 17.22 -4.85
CA THR A 19 -1.37 16.33 -4.28
C THR A 19 -1.32 14.99 -5.02
N PHE A 20 -0.52 14.95 -6.09
CA PHE A 20 -0.22 13.69 -6.76
C PHE A 20 0.58 12.78 -5.81
N PHE A 21 -0.06 11.74 -5.31
CA PHE A 21 0.57 10.72 -4.50
C PHE A 21 0.45 9.36 -5.18
N ALA A 22 1.59 8.79 -5.58
CA ALA A 22 1.66 7.47 -6.23
C ALA A 22 1.02 6.35 -5.39
N GLY A 23 0.92 6.51 -4.06
CA GLY A 23 0.23 5.58 -3.16
C GLY A 23 -1.25 5.36 -3.48
N ARG A 24 -1.86 6.24 -4.28
CA ARG A 24 -3.24 6.15 -4.73
C ARG A 24 -3.42 5.39 -6.05
N ILE A 25 -2.30 4.97 -6.66
CA ILE A 25 -2.29 4.22 -7.91
C ILE A 25 -1.94 2.77 -7.61
N GLY A 26 -2.93 1.89 -7.77
CA GLY A 26 -2.73 0.45 -7.72
C GLY A 26 -2.30 -0.11 -9.07
N LEU A 27 -1.22 -0.89 -9.08
CA LEU A 27 -0.83 -1.70 -10.24
C LEU A 27 -1.13 -3.17 -9.93
N GLY A 28 -1.87 -3.84 -10.81
CA GLY A 28 -2.18 -5.26 -10.66
C GLY A 28 -2.19 -6.00 -12.00
N TYR A 29 -2.57 -7.27 -11.95
CA TYR A 29 -2.61 -8.16 -13.11
C TYR A 29 -3.88 -8.99 -13.17
N GLY A 30 -4.61 -8.89 -14.29
CA GLY A 30 -5.79 -9.70 -14.55
C GLY A 30 -5.43 -10.99 -15.29
N LEU A 31 -5.32 -12.11 -14.58
CA LEU A 31 -4.96 -13.42 -15.16
C LEU A 31 -5.89 -13.84 -16.31
N LYS A 32 -7.21 -13.69 -16.15
CA LYS A 32 -8.21 -14.11 -17.15
C LYS A 32 -8.10 -13.38 -18.48
N ILE A 33 -7.65 -12.12 -18.44
CA ILE A 33 -7.55 -11.24 -19.61
C ILE A 33 -6.11 -11.02 -20.05
N ASN A 34 -5.14 -11.57 -19.31
CA ASN A 34 -3.70 -11.47 -19.54
C ASN A 34 -3.21 -10.01 -19.71
N LYS A 35 -3.67 -9.10 -18.84
CA LYS A 35 -3.37 -7.65 -18.93
C LYS A 35 -3.05 -7.05 -17.56
N HIS A 36 -2.11 -6.12 -17.56
CA HIS A 36 -1.85 -5.24 -16.42
C HIS A 36 -2.97 -4.22 -16.27
N VAL A 37 -3.37 -3.98 -15.03
CA VAL A 37 -4.44 -3.08 -14.64
C VAL A 37 -3.84 -1.96 -13.80
N LEU A 38 -4.23 -0.73 -14.11
CA LEU A 38 -4.00 0.44 -13.28
C LEU A 38 -5.33 0.86 -12.67
N VAL A 39 -5.31 1.11 -11.37
CA VAL A 39 -6.45 1.61 -10.60
C VAL A 39 -6.00 2.90 -9.95
N HIS A 40 -6.86 3.91 -9.98
CA HIS A 40 -6.55 5.22 -9.48
C HIS A 40 -7.72 5.71 -8.61
N ILE A 41 -7.42 6.01 -7.35
CA ILE A 41 -8.40 6.43 -6.36
C ILE A 41 -8.07 7.87 -5.92
N THR A 42 -8.97 8.81 -6.14
CA THR A 42 -8.76 10.22 -5.81
C THR A 42 -9.82 10.72 -4.83
N TYR A 43 -9.48 11.76 -4.07
CA TYR A 43 -10.45 12.48 -3.25
C TYR A 43 -11.04 13.62 -4.08
N LYS A 44 -12.38 13.66 -4.17
CA LYS A 44 -13.09 14.86 -4.62
C LYS A 44 -13.21 15.88 -3.49
N GLU A 45 -13.42 15.38 -2.28
CA GLU A 45 -13.43 16.15 -1.05
C GLU A 45 -12.66 15.41 0.03
N LYS A 46 -11.88 16.15 0.80
CA LYS A 46 -11.07 15.65 1.93
C LYS A 46 -11.06 16.70 3.03
N ASN A 47 -11.76 16.43 4.12
CA ASN A 47 -11.80 17.30 5.29
C ASN A 47 -11.32 16.54 6.52
N LEU A 48 -10.12 16.88 7.02
CA LEU A 48 -9.50 16.22 8.17
C LEU A 48 -10.15 16.63 9.50
N GLU A 49 -10.75 17.83 9.57
CA GLU A 49 -11.40 18.33 10.80
C GLU A 49 -12.73 17.62 11.04
N THR A 50 -13.57 17.51 10.00
CA THR A 50 -14.87 16.83 10.08
C THR A 50 -14.75 15.33 9.83
N ARG A 51 -13.57 14.86 9.40
CA ARG A 51 -13.30 13.51 8.89
C ARG A 51 -14.11 13.15 7.63
N TYR A 52 -14.77 14.11 6.99
CA TYR A 52 -15.58 13.89 5.79
C TYR A 52 -14.67 13.66 4.56
N TYR A 53 -15.13 12.80 3.66
CA TYR A 53 -14.47 12.53 2.41
C TYR A 53 -15.46 12.10 1.33
N GLU A 54 -15.11 12.37 0.08
CA GLU A 54 -15.76 11.80 -1.10
C GLU A 54 -14.68 11.26 -2.05
N LEU A 55 -14.79 9.98 -2.41
CA LEU A 55 -13.83 9.33 -3.32
C LEU A 55 -14.34 9.26 -4.76
N GLN A 56 -13.39 9.21 -5.68
CA GLN A 56 -13.58 8.76 -7.05
C GLN A 56 -12.62 7.62 -7.34
N CYS A 57 -13.08 6.60 -8.07
CA CYS A 57 -12.23 5.50 -8.53
C CYS A 57 -12.32 5.37 -10.05
N LYS A 58 -11.18 5.15 -10.68
CA LYS A 58 -11.06 4.87 -12.12
C LYS A 58 -10.09 3.73 -12.32
N MET A 59 -10.30 2.95 -13.37
CA MET A 59 -9.36 1.92 -13.79
C MET A 59 -9.10 1.96 -15.28
N ARG A 60 -7.96 1.41 -15.68
CA ARG A 60 -7.66 1.12 -17.09
C ARG A 60 -6.70 -0.05 -17.21
N TYR A 61 -6.61 -0.60 -18.41
CA TYR A 61 -5.50 -1.50 -18.75
C TYR A 61 -4.29 -0.67 -19.16
N VAL A 62 -3.08 -1.10 -18.79
CA VAL A 62 -1.84 -0.35 -19.11
C VAL A 62 -1.70 -0.07 -20.61
N ASN A 63 -2.11 -1.02 -21.45
CA ASN A 63 -2.01 -0.89 -22.91
C ASN A 63 -3.18 -0.13 -23.54
N HIS A 64 -4.14 0.33 -22.74
CA HIS A 64 -5.31 1.07 -23.19
C HIS A 64 -5.21 2.52 -22.70
N GLU A 65 -5.65 3.47 -23.51
CA GLU A 65 -5.57 4.89 -23.14
C GLU A 65 -6.73 5.32 -22.24
N GLN A 66 -7.88 4.66 -22.36
CA GLN A 66 -9.11 5.13 -21.75
C GLN A 66 -9.28 4.63 -20.31
N TRP A 67 -9.50 5.57 -19.40
CA TRP A 67 -9.98 5.32 -18.05
C TRP A 67 -11.48 5.03 -18.08
N ARG A 68 -11.92 4.04 -17.29
CA ARG A 68 -13.33 3.80 -17.00
C ARG A 68 -13.61 4.03 -15.51
N PRO A 69 -14.78 4.56 -15.15
CA PRO A 69 -15.16 4.70 -13.75
C PRO A 69 -15.30 3.32 -13.09
N LEU A 70 -15.03 3.28 -11.79
CA LEU A 70 -15.35 2.19 -10.88
C LEU A 70 -16.07 2.78 -9.67
N ASP A 71 -16.90 1.97 -9.02
CA ASP A 71 -17.43 2.32 -7.71
C ASP A 71 -16.26 2.49 -6.73
N PRO A 72 -16.17 3.61 -5.99
CA PRO A 72 -15.09 3.83 -5.07
C PRO A 72 -15.19 2.91 -3.85
N PRO A 73 -14.07 2.61 -3.16
CA PRO A 73 -14.13 1.86 -1.92
C PRO A 73 -14.91 2.64 -0.86
N ALA A 74 -15.56 1.91 0.04
CA ALA A 74 -16.29 2.51 1.16
C ALA A 74 -15.36 3.20 2.18
N ARG A 75 -14.06 2.87 2.19
CA ARG A 75 -13.07 3.41 3.13
C ARG A 75 -12.07 4.34 2.42
N PRO A 76 -11.61 5.41 3.10
CA PRO A 76 -10.60 6.32 2.56
C PRO A 76 -9.24 5.65 2.46
N ILE A 77 -8.44 6.00 1.44
CA ILE A 77 -7.12 5.43 1.18
C ILE A 77 -6.00 6.34 1.71
N ALA A 78 -5.06 5.77 2.46
CA ALA A 78 -3.86 6.45 2.96
C ALA A 78 -2.84 6.68 1.83
N ALA A 79 -1.96 7.67 2.00
CA ALA A 79 -0.88 7.95 1.06
C ALA A 79 0.31 6.98 1.23
N THR A 80 0.04 5.67 1.18
CA THR A 80 1.03 4.59 1.31
C THR A 80 1.09 3.77 0.02
N THR A 81 2.23 3.14 -0.27
CA THR A 81 2.38 2.34 -1.49
C THR A 81 1.47 1.11 -1.45
N PRO A 82 0.62 0.89 -2.47
CA PRO A 82 -0.19 -0.31 -2.53
C PRO A 82 0.63 -1.54 -2.91
N THR A 83 0.10 -2.72 -2.59
CA THR A 83 0.71 -4.00 -2.99
C THR A 83 -0.26 -4.88 -3.75
N PHE A 84 0.24 -5.66 -4.72
CA PHE A 84 -0.56 -6.60 -5.49
C PHE A 84 -0.14 -8.02 -5.19
N ILE A 85 -1.09 -8.82 -4.67
CA ILE A 85 -0.85 -10.19 -4.24
C ILE A 85 -2.07 -11.02 -4.64
N ASN A 86 -1.84 -12.20 -5.23
CA ASN A 86 -2.88 -13.20 -5.53
C ASN A 86 -4.13 -12.66 -6.24
N GLY A 87 -3.97 -11.72 -7.17
CA GLY A 87 -5.07 -11.16 -7.95
C GLY A 87 -5.82 -10.01 -7.29
N LYS A 88 -5.39 -9.57 -6.10
CA LYS A 88 -5.95 -8.42 -5.39
C LYS A 88 -4.91 -7.32 -5.22
N ILE A 89 -5.37 -6.07 -5.30
CA ILE A 89 -4.56 -4.89 -4.95
C ILE A 89 -4.99 -4.42 -3.56
N TYR A 90 -4.04 -4.11 -2.69
CA TYR A 90 -4.28 -3.75 -1.31
C TYR A 90 -3.72 -2.38 -0.97
N TRP A 91 -4.48 -1.62 -0.18
CA TRP A 91 -4.12 -0.29 0.32
C TRP A 91 -4.40 -0.20 1.82
N MET A 92 -3.63 0.62 2.53
CA MET A 92 -3.97 1.03 3.89
C MET A 92 -5.12 2.04 3.90
N VAL A 93 -6.01 1.93 4.88
CA VAL A 93 -7.06 2.93 5.14
C VAL A 93 -6.45 4.18 5.77
N GLU A 94 -6.93 5.37 5.38
CA GLU A 94 -6.56 6.65 6.01
C GLU A 94 -7.27 6.79 7.37
N PRO A 95 -6.56 6.71 8.51
CA PRO A 95 -7.18 6.69 9.83
C PRO A 95 -7.82 8.03 10.22
N ASN A 96 -7.41 9.14 9.60
CA ASN A 96 -7.91 10.47 9.93
C ASN A 96 -9.23 10.83 9.23
N LEU A 97 -9.75 9.93 8.38
CA LEU A 97 -10.99 10.14 7.65
C LEU A 97 -11.99 9.01 7.94
N GLY A 98 -13.27 9.29 7.78
CA GLY A 98 -14.33 8.30 7.92
C GLY A 98 -14.50 7.72 9.32
N PRO A 99 -15.14 6.54 9.42
CA PRO A 99 -15.44 5.93 10.70
C PRO A 99 -14.17 5.54 11.45
N VAL A 100 -14.16 5.75 12.77
CA VAL A 100 -13.06 5.31 13.64
C VAL A 100 -13.14 3.81 13.84
N SER A 101 -12.01 3.13 13.69
CA SER A 101 -11.86 1.69 13.86
C SER A 101 -10.82 1.43 14.96
N ALA A 102 -11.01 0.37 15.75
CA ALA A 102 -10.11 0.01 16.85
C ALA A 102 -8.80 -0.66 16.36
N THR A 103 -8.78 -1.10 15.10
CA THR A 103 -7.61 -1.66 14.43
C THR A 103 -7.39 -0.94 13.11
N CYS A 104 -6.18 -1.02 12.57
CA CYS A 104 -5.97 -0.58 11.20
C CYS A 104 -6.86 -1.39 10.24
N GLU A 105 -7.25 -0.77 9.14
CA GLU A 105 -8.07 -1.39 8.10
C GLU A 105 -7.32 -1.37 6.78
N ILE A 106 -7.61 -2.37 5.95
CA ILE A 106 -7.00 -2.57 4.64
C ILE A 106 -8.13 -2.63 3.62
N VAL A 107 -8.02 -1.85 2.55
CA VAL A 107 -8.91 -1.98 1.39
C VAL A 107 -8.27 -2.95 0.41
N ALA A 108 -9.04 -3.95 -0.04
CA ALA A 108 -8.64 -4.85 -1.09
C ALA A 108 -9.57 -4.73 -2.29
N LEU A 109 -9.00 -4.66 -3.50
CA LEU A 109 -9.73 -4.73 -4.76
C LEU A 109 -9.42 -6.05 -5.45
N ASP A 110 -10.44 -6.87 -5.68
CA ASP A 110 -10.32 -8.04 -6.55
C ASP A 110 -10.27 -7.60 -8.02
N VAL A 111 -9.14 -7.82 -8.70
CA VAL A 111 -8.96 -7.37 -10.09
C VAL A 111 -9.91 -8.09 -11.05
N ARG A 112 -10.35 -9.31 -10.71
CA ARG A 112 -11.26 -10.11 -11.54
C ARG A 112 -12.70 -9.67 -11.37
N THR A 113 -13.19 -9.48 -10.14
CA THR A 113 -14.58 -9.07 -9.89
C THR A 113 -14.77 -7.55 -9.94
N GLN A 114 -13.69 -6.78 -9.76
CA GLN A 114 -13.69 -5.32 -9.60
C GLN A 114 -14.46 -4.85 -8.36
N GLU A 115 -14.55 -5.72 -7.35
CA GLU A 115 -15.23 -5.42 -6.09
C GLU A 115 -14.21 -5.10 -5.00
N PHE A 116 -14.59 -4.14 -4.16
CA PHE A 116 -13.82 -3.76 -2.97
C PHE A 116 -14.32 -4.53 -1.75
N GLU A 117 -13.39 -4.94 -0.90
CA GLU A 117 -13.65 -5.42 0.45
C GLU A 117 -12.78 -4.68 1.45
N VAL A 118 -13.20 -4.67 2.72
CA VAL A 118 -12.45 -4.08 3.83
C VAL A 118 -12.03 -5.20 4.76
N LEU A 119 -10.73 -5.34 4.94
CA LEU A 119 -10.13 -6.31 5.84
C LEU A 119 -9.69 -5.59 7.11
N GLN A 120 -9.92 -6.22 8.25
CA GLN A 120 -9.35 -5.76 9.52
C GLN A 120 -7.87 -6.17 9.57
N GLY A 121 -7.00 -5.25 10.00
CA GLY A 121 -5.56 -5.42 10.16
C GLY A 121 -5.14 -5.60 11.62
N PRO A 122 -3.83 -5.66 11.92
CA PRO A 122 -3.33 -5.80 13.29
C PRO A 122 -3.74 -4.64 14.22
N GLN A 123 -3.74 -4.90 15.51
CA GLN A 123 -3.79 -3.88 16.56
C GLN A 123 -2.41 -3.21 16.63
N CYS A 124 -2.21 -2.16 15.84
CA CYS A 124 -1.02 -1.32 15.94
C CYS A 124 -1.36 -0.03 16.70
N SER A 125 -0.42 0.51 17.48
CA SER A 125 -0.60 1.81 18.13
C SER A 125 -0.76 2.88 17.04
N HIS A 126 -1.88 3.62 17.08
CA HIS A 126 -2.19 4.63 16.08
C HIS A 126 -1.41 5.95 16.27
N ASP A 127 -0.70 6.09 17.39
CA ASP A 127 -0.33 7.41 17.90
C ASP A 127 1.11 7.84 17.55
N THR A 128 1.98 6.92 17.11
CA THR A 128 3.43 7.23 16.98
C THR A 128 4.14 6.58 15.77
N GLY A 129 3.40 5.96 14.85
CA GLY A 129 3.98 5.06 13.85
C GLY A 129 3.43 5.17 12.43
N HIS A 130 4.31 4.96 11.44
CA HIS A 130 3.93 4.71 10.06
C HIS A 130 3.52 3.25 9.86
N MET A 131 2.41 3.05 9.15
CA MET A 131 1.95 1.74 8.72
C MET A 131 2.11 1.62 7.20
N THR A 132 2.67 0.51 6.74
CA THR A 132 2.82 0.22 5.32
C THR A 132 2.34 -1.18 5.02
N ILE A 133 1.78 -1.34 3.82
CA ILE A 133 1.35 -2.64 3.30
C ILE A 133 2.37 -3.15 2.29
N LEU A 134 2.74 -4.41 2.42
CA LEU A 134 3.80 -4.99 1.59
C LEU A 134 3.57 -6.48 1.36
N GLN A 135 4.37 -7.06 0.48
CA GLN A 135 4.42 -8.48 0.23
C GLN A 135 5.74 -9.04 0.76
N LEU A 136 5.69 -10.04 1.61
CA LEU A 136 6.86 -10.84 1.99
C LEU A 136 6.55 -12.31 1.79
N GLN A 137 7.45 -13.03 1.12
CA GLN A 137 7.31 -14.47 0.87
C GLN A 137 5.93 -14.88 0.30
N GLY A 138 5.40 -14.10 -0.65
CA GLY A 138 4.10 -14.40 -1.24
C GLY A 138 2.88 -14.04 -0.37
N THR A 139 3.09 -13.50 0.83
CA THR A 139 2.04 -13.22 1.82
C THR A 139 1.85 -11.71 2.01
N LEU A 140 0.59 -11.30 2.20
CA LEU A 140 0.24 -9.93 2.55
C LEU A 140 0.72 -9.61 3.96
N CYS A 141 1.47 -8.53 4.11
CA CYS A 141 2.01 -8.10 5.39
C CYS A 141 1.67 -6.64 5.67
N VAL A 142 1.56 -6.31 6.96
CA VAL A 142 1.51 -4.93 7.46
C VAL A 142 2.74 -4.70 8.32
N ALA A 143 3.56 -3.72 7.94
CA ALA A 143 4.64 -3.24 8.78
C ALA A 143 4.15 -2.03 9.57
N CYS A 144 4.35 -2.06 10.89
CA CYS A 144 4.04 -0.97 11.81
C CYS A 144 5.35 -0.51 12.45
N SER A 145 5.75 0.73 12.21
CA SER A 145 6.93 1.32 12.87
C SER A 145 6.55 1.89 14.22
N ASP A 146 7.36 1.69 15.26
CA ASP A 146 7.27 2.45 16.51
C ASP A 146 8.48 3.38 16.59
N GLN A 147 8.24 4.69 16.55
CA GLN A 147 9.30 5.69 16.66
C GLN A 147 9.89 5.78 18.08
N SER A 148 9.10 5.45 19.11
CA SER A 148 9.50 5.64 20.51
C SER A 148 10.61 4.68 20.94
N VAL A 149 10.61 3.48 20.37
CA VAL A 149 11.61 2.41 20.60
C VAL A 149 12.40 2.06 19.34
N ASN A 150 12.20 2.81 18.25
CA ASN A 150 12.82 2.62 16.94
C ASN A 150 12.74 1.15 16.45
N THR A 151 11.53 0.57 16.50
CA THR A 151 11.27 -0.81 16.06
C THR A 151 10.32 -0.84 14.86
N ILE A 152 10.31 -1.98 14.16
CA ILE A 152 9.32 -2.29 13.13
C ILE A 152 8.75 -3.68 13.42
N ASP A 153 7.44 -3.74 13.65
CA ASP A 153 6.69 -4.98 13.76
C ASP A 153 6.06 -5.34 12.42
N VAL A 154 6.29 -6.57 11.96
CA VAL A 154 5.74 -7.07 10.71
C VAL A 154 4.72 -8.16 10.99
N TRP A 155 3.48 -7.87 10.61
CA TRP A 155 2.34 -8.74 10.78
C TRP A 155 2.00 -9.42 9.47
N MET A 156 1.92 -10.76 9.47
CA MET A 156 1.47 -11.53 8.31
C MET A 156 -0.03 -11.80 8.38
N MET A 157 -0.72 -11.47 7.29
CA MET A 157 -2.15 -11.73 7.10
C MET A 157 -2.32 -13.12 6.49
N LYS A 158 -2.77 -14.09 7.30
CA LYS A 158 -3.04 -15.45 6.82
C LYS A 158 -4.47 -15.57 6.26
N ASP A 159 -4.66 -16.50 5.33
CA ASP A 159 -5.94 -16.72 4.64
C ASP A 159 -7.11 -17.07 5.58
N CYS A 160 -6.82 -17.61 6.76
CA CYS A 160 -7.80 -17.90 7.81
C CYS A 160 -8.23 -16.67 8.64
N GLY A 161 -7.79 -15.47 8.27
CA GLY A 161 -8.05 -14.24 9.01
C GLY A 161 -7.19 -14.07 10.27
N LEU A 162 -6.32 -15.05 10.59
CA LEU A 162 -5.33 -14.92 11.66
C LEU A 162 -4.25 -13.91 11.25
N ARG A 163 -3.87 -13.07 12.21
CA ARG A 163 -2.77 -12.11 12.10
C ARG A 163 -1.72 -12.53 13.09
N LEU A 164 -0.53 -12.82 12.59
CA LEU A 164 0.59 -13.22 13.44
C LEU A 164 1.71 -12.20 13.23
N MET A 165 2.21 -11.65 14.33
CA MET A 165 3.45 -10.90 14.31
C MET A 165 4.57 -11.91 14.04
N GLU A 166 5.18 -11.80 12.87
CA GLU A 166 6.21 -12.73 12.41
C GLU A 166 7.60 -12.20 12.71
N TYR A 167 7.78 -10.89 12.54
CA TYR A 167 9.07 -10.25 12.73
C TYR A 167 8.94 -9.05 13.65
N HIS A 168 9.89 -8.96 14.58
CA HIS A 168 10.14 -7.79 15.40
C HIS A 168 11.55 -7.30 15.09
N ILE A 169 11.67 -6.12 14.49
CA ILE A 169 12.94 -5.58 13.98
C ILE A 169 13.35 -4.42 14.88
N GLU A 170 14.45 -4.58 15.61
CA GLU A 170 15.00 -3.54 16.48
C GLU A 170 16.05 -2.74 15.71
N LEU A 171 15.75 -1.53 15.24
CA LEU A 171 16.72 -0.76 14.46
C LEU A 171 17.81 -0.15 15.33
N GLU A 172 17.44 0.35 16.52
CA GLU A 172 18.39 1.03 17.43
C GLU A 172 19.63 0.19 17.75
N LYS A 173 19.47 -1.13 17.89
CA LYS A 173 20.58 -2.03 18.26
C LYS A 173 21.56 -2.29 17.11
N PHE A 174 21.10 -2.25 15.87
CA PHE A 174 21.88 -2.69 14.70
C PHE A 174 22.24 -1.54 13.75
N LEU A 175 21.42 -0.48 13.73
CA LEU A 175 21.44 0.61 12.76
C LEU A 175 20.92 1.91 13.43
N PRO A 176 21.65 2.50 14.40
CA PRO A 176 21.16 3.65 15.18
C PRO A 176 20.89 4.90 14.33
N ASP A 177 21.55 5.02 13.17
CA ASP A 177 21.32 6.12 12.22
C ASP A 177 20.04 5.95 11.38
N TYR A 178 19.38 4.78 11.48
CA TYR A 178 18.18 4.46 10.73
C TYR A 178 16.96 4.69 11.61
N LEU A 179 15.99 5.43 11.07
CA LEU A 179 14.72 5.69 11.72
C LEU A 179 13.65 4.73 11.18
N SER A 180 12.85 4.16 12.08
CA SER A 180 11.78 3.22 11.75
C SER A 180 10.73 3.81 10.81
N GLU A 181 10.50 5.13 10.88
CA GLU A 181 9.61 5.88 9.96
C GLU A 181 10.03 5.86 8.49
N ASN A 182 11.34 5.82 8.24
CA ASN A 182 11.91 5.86 6.88
C ASN A 182 12.33 4.47 6.39
N THR A 183 12.27 3.48 7.28
CA THR A 183 12.76 2.14 7.01
C THR A 183 11.61 1.22 6.63
N THR A 184 11.69 0.59 5.47
CA THR A 184 10.64 -0.33 4.98
C THR A 184 11.24 -1.71 4.68
N PRO A 185 10.66 -2.81 5.20
CA PRO A 185 11.04 -4.15 4.79
C PRO A 185 10.74 -4.39 3.31
N LEU A 186 11.66 -5.03 2.59
CA LEU A 186 11.52 -5.28 1.15
C LEU A 186 11.34 -6.75 0.79
N ALA A 187 12.19 -7.61 1.37
CA ALA A 187 12.25 -9.03 1.02
C ALA A 187 12.86 -9.83 2.17
N VAL A 188 12.59 -11.13 2.18
CA VAL A 188 13.25 -12.09 3.06
C VAL A 188 14.19 -12.95 2.20
N ASP A 189 15.46 -13.05 2.60
CA ASP A 189 16.43 -13.93 1.96
C ASP A 189 15.99 -15.39 2.14
N PRO A 190 15.79 -16.15 1.06
CA PRO A 190 15.33 -17.53 1.14
C PRO A 190 16.37 -18.49 1.76
N ASN A 191 17.65 -18.10 1.85
CA ASN A 191 18.72 -18.97 2.34
C ASN A 191 18.86 -18.94 3.86
N ASP A 192 18.75 -17.75 4.46
CA ASP A 192 19.02 -17.56 5.88
C ASP A 192 17.93 -16.79 6.65
N GLY A 193 16.86 -16.37 5.97
CA GLY A 193 15.73 -15.69 6.59
C GLY A 193 15.98 -14.22 6.95
N ARG A 194 17.11 -13.62 6.54
CA ARG A 194 17.38 -12.21 6.82
C ARG A 194 16.43 -11.31 6.04
N ILE A 195 16.04 -10.20 6.66
CA ILE A 195 15.15 -9.21 6.05
C ILE A 195 15.99 -8.11 5.41
N LEU A 196 15.76 -7.86 4.12
CA LEU A 196 16.30 -6.70 3.43
C LEU A 196 15.47 -5.47 3.78
N LEU A 197 16.14 -4.41 4.22
CA LEU A 197 15.52 -3.14 4.59
C LEU A 197 15.89 -2.06 3.58
N ASN A 198 14.91 -1.22 3.22
CA ASN A 198 15.14 0.04 2.53
C ASN A 198 15.18 1.17 3.56
N ALA A 199 16.24 1.98 3.57
CA ALA A 199 16.41 3.10 4.49
C ALA A 199 15.64 4.37 4.10
N GLY A 200 15.11 4.44 2.87
CA GLY A 200 14.48 5.64 2.32
C GLY A 200 15.46 6.69 1.78
N TRP A 201 16.77 6.48 1.89
CA TRP A 201 17.77 7.37 1.32
C TRP A 201 17.92 7.08 -0.17
N SER A 202 17.64 8.06 -1.03
CA SER A 202 18.20 8.01 -2.37
C SER A 202 19.71 8.09 -2.23
N LEU A 203 20.46 7.16 -2.82
CA LEU A 203 21.89 7.36 -3.07
C LEU A 203 21.99 8.51 -4.10
N GLY A 204 22.02 9.74 -3.61
CA GLY A 204 22.14 10.98 -4.37
C GLY A 204 23.23 11.85 -3.77
#